data_AF-A0A699ZJ35-F1
#
_entry.id   AF-A0A699ZJ35-F1
#
_cell.length_a   1.000
_cell.length_b   1.000
_cell.length_c   1.000
_cell.angle_alpha   90.00
_cell.angle_beta   90.00
_cell.angle_gamma   90.00
#
_symmetry.space_group_name_H-M   'P 1'
#
loop_
_entity.id
_entity.type
_entity.pdbx_description
1 polymer ?
#
loop_
_entity_poly.entity_id
_entity_poly.type
_entity_poly.pdbx_seq_one_letter_code
_entity_poly.pdbx_strand_id
1 'polypeptide(L)' 'MIGDGITDLEAVQSTGGADLFIGYGGVVERPAVAANADWYVYDYDVLLAAMRRY' A
#
# COMPACT_ATOMS: atom_id res chain seq x y z
N MET A 1 6.25 -1.41 -1.92
CA MET A 1 5.64 -0.23 -2.55
C MET A 1 4.52 0.28 -1.65
N ILE A 2 4.35 1.61 -1.50
CA ILE A 2 3.23 2.21 -0.74
C ILE A 2 2.54 3.27 -1.63
N GLY A 3 1.23 3.16 -1.85
CA GLY A 3 0.50 4.12 -2.71
C GLY A 3 -0.99 3.82 -2.84
N ASP A 4 -1.75 4.70 -3.49
CA ASP A 4 -3.20 4.54 -3.76
C ASP A 4 -3.49 4.18 -5.23
N GLY A 5 -2.49 4.25 -6.11
CA GLY A 5 -2.64 4.14 -7.54
C GLY A 5 -2.57 2.71 -8.07
N ILE A 6 -3.16 2.51 -9.27
CA ILE A 6 -3.06 1.22 -9.99
C ILE A 6 -1.62 0.90 -10.41
N THR A 7 -0.81 1.93 -10.68
CA THR A 7 0.61 1.77 -11.04
C THR A 7 1.45 1.33 -9.84
N ASP A 8 1.06 1.71 -8.62
CA ASP A 8 1.73 1.25 -7.40
C ASP A 8 1.45 -0.23 -7.13
N LEU A 9 0.23 -0.68 -7.43
CA LEU A 9 -0.15 -2.09 -7.41
C LEU A 9 0.59 -2.89 -8.50
N GLU A 10 0.66 -2.36 -9.72
CA GLU A 10 1.37 -2.97 -10.85
C GLU A 10 2.87 -3.18 -10.55
N ALA A 11 3.49 -2.27 -9.79
CA ALA A 11 4.89 -2.37 -9.40
C ALA A 11 5.21 -3.66 -8.61
N VAL A 12 4.21 -4.26 -7.96
CA VAL A 12 4.35 -5.55 -7.28
C VAL A 12 3.84 -6.69 -8.15
N GLN A 13 2.67 -6.55 -8.75
CA GLN A 13 2.00 -7.65 -9.46
C GLN A 13 2.64 -8.01 -10.81
N SER A 14 3.08 -7.02 -11.58
CA SER A 14 3.48 -7.21 -12.98
C SER A 14 4.98 -7.12 -13.19
N THR A 15 5.63 -6.14 -12.55
CA THR A 15 7.05 -5.87 -12.80
C THR A 15 7.97 -6.59 -11.82
N GLY A 16 7.45 -7.03 -10.66
CA GLY A 16 8.26 -7.54 -9.56
C GLY A 16 9.23 -6.47 -9.00
N GLY A 17 8.94 -5.18 -9.19
CA GLY A 17 9.77 -4.07 -8.73
C GLY A 17 9.71 -3.84 -7.22
N ALA A 18 8.75 -4.44 -6.52
CA ALA A 18 8.70 -4.51 -5.07
C ALA A 18 8.08 -5.84 -4.61
N ASP A 19 8.47 -6.30 -3.41
CA ASP A 19 8.03 -7.58 -2.86
C ASP A 19 6.64 -7.56 -2.20
N LEU A 20 6.16 -6.37 -1.83
CA LEU A 20 4.91 -6.17 -1.08
C LEU A 20 4.27 -4.83 -1.47
N PHE A 21 2.94 -4.80 -1.58
CA PHE A 21 2.17 -3.58 -1.78
C PHE A 21 1.35 -3.22 -0.52
N ILE A 22 1.61 -2.02 0.01
CA ILE A 22 0.79 -1.41 1.07
C ILE A 22 -0.05 -0.30 0.44
N GLY A 23 -1.35 -0.50 0.33
CA GLY A 23 -2.26 0.52 -0.17
C GLY A 23 -2.51 1.62 0.86
N TYR A 24 -2.54 2.88 0.42
CA TYR A 24 -2.82 4.04 1.27
C TYR A 24 -4.12 4.73 0.87
N GLY A 25 -5.14 4.67 1.72
CA GLY A 25 -6.46 5.25 1.51
C GLY A 25 -6.70 6.59 2.20
N GLY A 26 -5.70 7.19 2.85
CA GLY A 26 -5.88 8.38 3.70
C GLY A 26 -6.28 9.66 2.95
N VAL A 27 -6.20 9.68 1.62
CA VAL A 27 -6.67 10.80 0.77
C VAL A 27 -7.90 10.37 -0.03
N VAL A 28 -7.78 9.30 -0.81
CA VAL A 28 -8.89 8.71 -1.58
C VAL A 28 -8.75 7.20 -1.54
N GLU A 29 -9.84 6.53 -1.18
CA GLU A 29 -9.92 5.07 -1.31
C GLU A 29 -10.31 4.70 -2.74
N ARG A 30 -9.54 3.78 -3.32
CA ARG A 30 -9.84 3.17 -4.62
C ARG A 30 -10.16 1.69 -4.39
N PRO A 31 -11.44 1.27 -4.43
CA PRO A 31 -11.84 -0.08 -4.02
C PRO A 31 -11.10 -1.21 -4.73
N ALA A 32 -10.81 -1.04 -6.04
CA ALA A 32 -10.06 -2.02 -6.82
C ALA A 32 -8.60 -2.16 -6.34
N VAL A 33 -7.95 -1.05 -5.95
CA VAL A 33 -6.57 -1.08 -5.44
C VAL A 33 -6.55 -1.65 -4.03
N ALA A 34 -7.51 -1.24 -3.17
CA ALA A 34 -7.63 -1.71 -1.80
C ALA A 34 -7.86 -3.23 -1.71
N ALA A 35 -8.72 -3.77 -2.58
CA ALA A 35 -9.01 -5.21 -2.62
C ALA A 35 -7.82 -6.07 -3.07
N ASN A 36 -6.81 -5.47 -3.72
CA ASN A 36 -5.64 -6.15 -4.24
C ASN A 36 -4.35 -5.80 -3.47
N ALA A 37 -4.43 -5.00 -2.41
CA ALA A 37 -3.30 -4.68 -1.57
C ALA A 37 -3.05 -5.76 -0.53
N ASP A 38 -1.78 -6.09 -0.29
CA ASP A 38 -1.39 -7.03 0.77
C ASP A 38 -1.73 -6.48 2.16
N TRP A 39 -1.64 -5.15 2.29
CA TRP A 39 -2.07 -4.41 3.46
C TRP A 39 -2.64 -3.06 3.04
N TYR A 40 -3.72 -2.60 3.68
CA TYR A 40 -4.33 -1.30 3.42
C TYR A 40 -4.41 -0.47 4.69
N VAL A 41 -3.97 0.80 4.62
CA VAL A 41 -3.96 1.73 5.76
C VAL A 41 -4.54 3.09 5.36
N TYR A 42 -5.09 3.81 6.34
CA TYR A 42 -5.65 5.16 6.14
C TYR A 42 -4.83 6.24 6.85
N ASP A 43 -3.92 5.84 7.72
CA ASP A 43 -3.12 6.74 8.54
C ASP A 43 -1.67 6.25 8.59
N TYR A 44 -0.72 7.18 8.44
CA TYR A 44 0.70 6.89 8.55
C TYR A 44 1.12 6.46 9.96
N ASP A 45 0.39 6.87 11.00
CA ASP A 45 0.66 6.45 12.38
C ASP A 45 0.56 4.92 12.53
N VAL A 46 -0.29 4.26 11.74
CA VAL A 46 -0.38 2.80 11.70
C VAL A 46 0.91 2.17 11.18
N LEU A 47 1.49 2.76 10.12
CA LEU A 47 2.77 2.31 9.57
C LEU A 47 3.92 2.58 10.53
N LEU A 48 3.95 3.78 11.13
CA LEU A 48 4.96 4.15 12.12
C LEU A 48 4.91 3.23 13.34
N ALA A 49 3.73 2.90 13.85
CA ALA A 49 3.56 1.99 14.98
C ALA A 49 4.04 0.57 14.66
N ALA A 50 3.75 0.07 13.46
CA ALA A 50 4.17 -1.26 13.02
C ALA A 50 5.70 -1.36 12.80
N MET A 51 6.34 -0.26 12.39
CA MET A 51 7.78 -0.20 12.09
C MET A 51 8.63 0.33 13.26
N ARG A 52 8.03 0.66 14.41
CA ARG A 52 8.68 1.37 15.53
C ARG A 52 9.72 0.58 16.32
N ARG A 53 10.36 -0.41 15.71
CA ARG A 53 11.29 -1.31 16.37
C ARG A 53 12.72 -1.07 15.90
N TYR A 54 13.26 0.13 16.15
CA TYR A 54 14.67 0.44 16.46
C TYR A 54 14.77 1.86 17.03
#